data_AF-A0A6I5CQD3-F1
#
_entry.id   AF-A0A6I5CQD3-F1
#
_cell.length_a   1.000
_cell.length_b   1.000
_cell.length_c   1.000
_cell.angle_alpha   90.00
_cell.angle_beta   90.00
_cell.angle_gamma   90.00
#
_symmetry.space_group_name_H-M   'P 1'
#
loop_
_entity.id
_entity.type
_entity.pdbx_description
1 polymer ?
#
loop_
_entity_poly.entity_id
_entity_poly.type
_entity_poly.pdbx_seq_one_letter_code
_entity_poly.pdbx_strand_id
1 'polypeptide(L)'
;WIRKSLSIMRQHNIPGSYSGLHRNIMRESSGNPMAMNGWDINARNGIPSKGLLQVIQPTFNTYHVPGTSANIYDPVANITAAANYAAHRYGSIDNVNSAY
;
A
#
# COMPACT_ATOMS: atom_id res chain seq x y z
N TRP A 1 -4.99 2.41 11.53
CA TRP A 1 -3.84 2.59 10.61
C TRP A 1 -4.03 3.74 9.64
N ILE A 2 -5.12 3.77 8.86
CA ILE A 2 -5.38 4.81 7.83
C ILE A 2 -5.14 6.25 8.30
N ARG A 3 -5.68 6.67 9.46
CA ARG A 3 -5.48 8.05 9.97
C ARG A 3 -4.01 8.39 10.25
N LYS A 4 -3.25 7.43 10.78
CA LYS A 4 -1.81 7.60 11.02
C LYS A 4 -1.05 7.67 9.70
N SER A 5 -1.39 6.82 8.74
CA SER A 5 -0.83 6.88 7.38
C SER A 5 -1.12 8.22 6.71
N LEU A 6 -2.34 8.75 6.78
CA LEU A 6 -2.70 10.08 6.25
C LEU A 6 -1.88 11.20 6.89
N SER A 7 -1.62 11.12 8.20
CA SER A 7 -0.76 12.10 8.88
C SER A 7 0.66 12.08 8.32
N ILE A 8 1.23 10.91 8.08
CA ILE A 8 2.57 10.75 7.51
C ILE A 8 2.58 11.18 6.04
N MET A 9 1.61 10.73 5.26
CA MET A 9 1.42 11.12 3.86
C MET A 9 1.39 12.64 3.70
N ARG A 10 0.68 13.36 4.59
CA ARG A 10 0.62 14.82 4.58
C ARG A 10 1.99 15.46 4.84
N GLN A 11 2.81 14.90 5.72
CA GLN A 11 4.17 15.40 5.98
C GLN A 11 5.11 15.22 4.77
N HIS A 12 4.82 14.22 3.93
CA HIS A 12 5.62 13.89 2.74
C HIS A 12 4.97 14.32 1.41
N ASN A 13 3.93 15.15 1.44
CA ASN A 13 3.18 15.59 0.26
C ASN A 13 2.60 14.45 -0.60
N ILE A 14 2.24 13.33 0.02
CA ILE A 14 1.60 12.21 -0.66
C ILE A 14 0.06 12.42 -0.62
N PRO A 15 -0.60 12.63 -1.77
CA PRO A 15 -2.04 12.80 -1.81
C PRO A 15 -2.81 11.51 -1.53
N GLY A 16 -4.00 11.66 -0.93
CA GLY A 16 -4.93 10.56 -0.71
C GLY A 16 -5.98 10.88 0.35
N SER A 17 -7.09 10.17 0.30
CA SER A 17 -8.20 10.31 1.25
C SER A 17 -8.39 9.06 2.11
N TYR A 18 -9.11 9.22 3.23
CA TYR A 18 -9.51 8.09 4.06
C TYR A 18 -10.35 7.09 3.26
N SER A 19 -11.31 7.57 2.47
CA SER A 19 -12.22 6.73 1.69
C SER A 19 -11.48 6.00 0.57
N GLY A 20 -10.55 6.66 -0.13
CA GLY A 20 -9.69 6.03 -1.12
C GLY A 20 -8.85 4.91 -0.52
N LEU A 21 -8.15 5.19 0.59
CA LEU A 21 -7.39 4.17 1.32
C LEU A 21 -8.27 3.00 1.78
N HIS A 22 -9.39 3.29 2.43
CA HIS A 22 -10.30 2.27 2.94
C HIS A 22 -10.87 1.39 1.83
N ARG A 23 -11.32 1.99 0.71
CA ARG A 23 -11.86 1.27 -0.45
C ARG A 23 -10.85 0.28 -1.02
N ASN A 24 -9.62 0.75 -1.25
CA ASN A 24 -8.58 -0.11 -1.79
C ASN A 24 -8.20 -1.22 -0.78
N ILE A 25 -8.04 -0.91 0.51
CA ILE A 25 -7.73 -1.92 1.55
C ILE A 25 -8.78 -3.05 1.58
N MET A 26 -10.06 -2.69 1.55
CA MET A 26 -11.13 -3.69 1.58
C MET A 26 -11.13 -4.55 0.32
N ARG A 27 -10.84 -3.98 -0.85
CA ARG A 27 -10.73 -4.73 -2.10
C ARG A 27 -9.54 -5.69 -2.11
N GLU A 28 -8.37 -5.22 -1.66
CA GLU A 28 -7.11 -5.98 -1.78
C GLU A 28 -6.96 -7.07 -0.72
N SER A 29 -7.39 -6.82 0.52
CA SER A 29 -7.07 -7.71 1.65
C SER A 29 -8.23 -8.00 2.59
N SER A 30 -9.41 -7.43 2.33
CA SER A 30 -10.53 -7.41 3.29
C SER A 30 -10.12 -6.86 4.67
N GLY A 31 -9.10 -6.00 4.71
CA GLY A 31 -8.57 -5.43 5.94
C GLY A 31 -7.57 -6.32 6.71
N ASN A 32 -7.10 -7.43 6.14
CA ASN A 32 -6.12 -8.31 6.78
C ASN A 32 -4.67 -7.82 6.52
N PRO A 33 -3.94 -7.34 7.55
CA PRO A 33 -2.56 -6.88 7.38
C PRO A 33 -1.56 -7.99 7.06
N MET A 34 -1.92 -9.25 7.29
CA MET A 34 -1.07 -10.42 7.01
C MET A 34 -1.46 -11.12 5.70
N ALA A 35 -2.32 -10.50 4.88
CA ALA A 35 -2.69 -11.05 3.58
C ALA A 35 -1.46 -11.22 2.68
N MET A 36 -1.39 -12.34 1.97
CA MET A 36 -0.34 -12.65 1.01
C MET A 36 -0.96 -13.38 -0.18
N ASN A 37 -0.70 -12.91 -1.40
CA ASN A 37 -1.14 -13.61 -2.60
C ASN A 37 -0.14 -14.71 -2.97
N GLY A 38 -0.62 -15.94 -3.15
CA GLY A 38 0.22 -17.09 -3.52
C GLY A 38 0.08 -17.56 -4.98
N TRP A 39 -0.81 -16.95 -5.77
CA TRP A 39 -1.28 -17.56 -7.03
C TRP A 39 -0.87 -16.84 -8.30
N ASP A 40 -0.62 -15.53 -8.22
CA ASP A 40 -0.30 -14.69 -9.38
C ASP A 40 1.12 -14.93 -9.94
N ILE A 41 1.44 -14.22 -11.03
CA ILE A 41 2.76 -14.34 -11.66
C ILE A 41 3.91 -13.90 -10.75
N ASN A 42 3.67 -12.92 -9.88
CA ASN A 42 4.69 -12.45 -8.96
C ASN A 42 4.97 -13.50 -7.87
N ALA A 43 3.93 -14.13 -7.33
CA ALA A 43 4.05 -15.23 -6.39
C ALA A 43 4.77 -16.43 -7.00
N ARG A 44 4.46 -16.79 -8.26
CA ARG A 44 5.19 -17.83 -9.02
C ARG A 44 6.66 -17.49 -9.21
N ASN A 45 6.97 -16.20 -9.36
CA ASN A 45 8.35 -15.68 -9.44
C ASN A 45 8.98 -15.47 -8.05
N GLY A 46 8.34 -15.88 -6.96
CA GLY A 46 8.88 -15.78 -5.60
C GLY A 46 8.76 -14.40 -4.94
N ILE A 47 7.99 -13.48 -5.53
CA ILE A 47 7.79 -12.10 -5.04
C ILE A 47 6.29 -11.83 -4.80
N PRO A 48 5.63 -12.57 -3.88
CA PRO A 48 4.20 -12.39 -3.65
C PRO A 48 3.87 -10.98 -3.14
N SER A 49 2.70 -10.47 -3.53
CA SER A 49 2.11 -9.26 -2.95
C SER A 49 1.65 -9.49 -1.51
N LYS A 50 1.81 -8.47 -0.66
CA LYS A 50 1.65 -8.60 0.80
C LYS A 50 0.95 -7.38 1.43
N GLY A 51 0.29 -7.66 2.54
CA GLY A 51 -0.29 -6.66 3.43
C GLY A 51 -1.59 -6.04 2.93
N LEU A 52 -1.97 -4.94 3.57
CA LEU A 52 -3.29 -4.34 3.42
C LEU A 52 -3.63 -3.90 1.99
N LEU A 53 -2.64 -3.43 1.24
CA LEU A 53 -2.78 -2.96 -0.14
C LEU A 53 -2.05 -3.85 -1.15
N GLN A 54 -1.72 -5.10 -0.76
CA GLN A 54 -1.15 -6.12 -1.65
C GLN A 54 0.00 -5.58 -2.53
N VAL A 55 1.00 -4.94 -1.92
CA VAL A 55 2.21 -4.47 -2.62
C VAL A 55 3.29 -5.55 -2.62
N ILE A 56 4.05 -5.65 -3.71
CA ILE A 56 5.24 -6.51 -3.78
C ILE A 56 6.46 -5.85 -3.11
N GLN A 57 7.40 -6.67 -2.65
CA GLN A 57 8.58 -6.18 -1.92
C GLN A 57 9.42 -5.13 -2.67
N PRO A 58 9.70 -5.26 -3.98
CA PRO A 58 10.45 -4.24 -4.72
C PRO A 58 9.75 -2.88 -4.71
N THR A 59 8.43 -2.86 -4.95
CA THR A 59 7.62 -1.63 -4.90
C THR A 59 7.62 -1.03 -3.49
N PHE A 60 7.42 -1.86 -2.47
CA PHE A 60 7.48 -1.39 -1.08
C PHE A 60 8.82 -0.72 -0.76
N ASN A 61 9.94 -1.32 -1.19
CA ASN A 61 11.26 -0.76 -0.97
C ASN A 61 11.48 0.56 -1.72
N THR A 62 11.07 0.65 -2.99
CA THR A 62 11.22 1.86 -3.80
C THR A 62 10.39 3.03 -3.27
N TYR A 63 9.18 2.77 -2.80
CA TYR A 63 8.23 3.79 -2.36
C TYR A 63 8.10 3.89 -0.83
N HIS A 64 9.02 3.26 -0.09
CA HIS A 64 9.06 3.33 1.36
C HIS A 64 9.11 4.79 1.82
N VAL A 65 8.31 5.11 2.84
CA VAL A 65 8.23 6.48 3.37
C VAL A 65 9.05 6.54 4.66
N PRO A 66 10.07 7.41 4.74
CA PRO A 66 10.89 7.58 5.94
C PRO A 66 10.04 7.81 7.20
N GLY A 67 10.47 7.27 8.33
CA GLY A 67 9.70 7.34 9.58
C GLY A 67 8.62 6.26 9.74
N THR A 68 8.51 5.34 8.78
CA THR A 68 7.67 4.13 8.90
C THR A 68 8.52 2.86 9.04
N SER A 69 7.90 1.77 9.50
CA SER A 69 8.57 0.47 9.64
C SER A 69 9.12 -0.04 8.30
N ALA A 70 10.22 -0.80 8.32
CA ALA A 70 10.71 -1.52 7.15
C ALA A 70 9.98 -2.86 6.90
N ASN A 71 9.07 -3.25 7.78
CA ASN A 71 8.27 -4.45 7.62
C ASN A 71 7.08 -4.20 6.68
N ILE A 72 7.01 -4.94 5.57
CA ILE A 72 5.90 -4.84 4.59
C ILE A 72 4.53 -5.20 5.16
N TYR A 73 4.47 -6.00 6.24
CA TYR A 73 3.23 -6.32 6.95
C TYR A 73 2.84 -5.26 8.00
N ASP A 74 3.70 -4.28 8.29
CA ASP A 74 3.30 -3.17 9.14
C ASP A 74 2.18 -2.38 8.44
N PRO A 75 0.99 -2.26 9.03
CA PRO A 75 -0.15 -1.63 8.39
C PRO A 75 0.11 -0.20 7.94
N VAL A 76 0.88 0.56 8.73
CA VAL A 76 1.12 1.97 8.43
C VAL A 76 2.09 2.08 7.27
N ALA A 77 3.22 1.37 7.33
CA ALA A 77 4.23 1.34 6.28
C ALA A 77 3.66 0.83 4.95
N ASN A 78 2.88 -0.26 4.98
CA ASN A 78 2.23 -0.83 3.78
C ASN A 78 1.30 0.19 3.12
N ILE A 79 0.44 0.83 3.92
CA ILE A 79 -0.47 1.86 3.42
C ILE A 79 0.30 3.04 2.83
N THR A 80 1.30 3.57 3.55
CA THR A 80 2.03 4.76 3.11
C THR A 80 2.85 4.50 1.85
N ALA A 81 3.50 3.33 1.74
CA ALA A 81 4.30 2.98 0.57
C ALA A 81 3.40 2.75 -0.66
N ALA A 82 2.27 2.06 -0.50
CA ALA A 82 1.30 1.86 -1.57
C ALA A 82 0.68 3.19 -2.05
N ALA A 83 0.32 4.08 -1.12
CA ALA A 83 -0.21 5.40 -1.49
C ALA A 83 0.84 6.28 -2.18
N ASN A 84 2.10 6.19 -1.77
CA ASN A 84 3.22 6.89 -2.42
C ASN A 84 3.42 6.39 -3.87
N TYR A 85 3.40 5.06 -4.06
CA TYR A 85 3.39 4.46 -5.39
C TYR A 85 2.20 4.93 -6.24
N ALA A 86 1.00 4.95 -5.66
CA ALA A 86 -0.21 5.42 -6.32
C ALA A 86 -0.13 6.88 -6.75
N ALA A 87 0.41 7.74 -5.88
CA ALA A 87 0.63 9.15 -6.18
C ALA A 87 1.60 9.31 -7.37
N HIS A 88 2.71 8.58 -7.38
CA HIS A 88 3.66 8.60 -8.49
C HIS A 88 3.05 8.10 -9.81
N ARG A 89 2.26 7.03 -9.76
CA ARG A 89 1.74 6.37 -10.99
C ARG A 89 0.43 6.95 -11.51
N TYR A 90 -0.43 7.43 -10.62
CA TYR A 90 -1.83 7.80 -10.89
C TYR A 90 -2.23 9.16 -10.31
N GLY A 91 -1.31 9.88 -9.66
CA GLY A 91 -1.57 11.17 -9.04
C GLY A 91 -2.20 11.11 -7.64
N SER A 92 -2.89 10.03 -7.27
CA SER A 92 -3.40 9.76 -5.92
C SER A 92 -3.89 8.31 -5.81
N ILE A 93 -3.89 7.75 -4.60
CA ILE A 93 -4.60 6.49 -4.30
C ILE A 93 -6.12 6.58 -4.55
N ASP A 94 -6.68 7.79 -4.57
CA ASP A 94 -8.09 8.03 -4.86
C ASP A 94 -8.45 7.72 -6.32
N ASN A 95 -7.46 7.80 -7.21
CA ASN A 95 -7.60 7.52 -8.65
C ASN A 95 -7.45 6.03 -8.97
N VAL A 96 -7.21 5.18 -7.97
CA VAL A 96 -7.04 3.74 -8.15
C VAL A 96 -8.39 3.05 -8.06
N ASN A 97 -8.79 2.48 -9.20
CA ASN A 97 -10.11 1.86 -9.39
C ASN A 97 -10.02 0.34 -9.66
N SER A 98 -8.85 -0.21 -9.94
CA SER A 98 -8.59 -1.64 -10.16
C SER A 98 -7.66 -2.22 -9.10
N ALA A 99 -7.64 -3.55 -8.97
CA ALA A 99 -6.66 -4.25 -8.13
C ALA A 99 -5.22 -3.94 -8.57
N TYR A 100 -4.30 -4.01 -7.61
CA TYR A 100 -2.86 -3.75 -7.82
C TYR A 100 -2.11 -4.93 -8.42
#